data_AF-A0A8T5STC3-F1
#
_entry.id   AF-A0A8T5STC3-F1
#
_cell.length_a   1.000
_cell.length_b   1.000
_cell.length_c   1.000
_cell.angle_alpha   90.00
_cell.angle_beta   90.00
_cell.angle_gamma   90.00
#
_symmetry.space_group_name_H-M   'P 1'
#
loop_
_entity.id
_entity.type
_entity.pdbx_description
1 polymer ?
#
loop_
_entity_poly.entity_id
_entity_poly.type
_entity_poly.pdbx_seq_one_letter_code
_entity_poly.pdbx_strand_id
1 'polypeptide(L)'
;PVPTLFQGQSILITHQTVGQWSYIPDLLSIEDGETLLDRQRYHRILFLAAAIWNWLLATGFFVLSRIDINYFLIFDLDIPNTMLWFDSFMGMVFVFGIGFYLVSKNMKENHGLILMACFEKFMVFTIPLIWFFLGQSSIWVVLFVSVDLIFGLLFIEDLIAIRKLSQ
;
A
#
# COMPACT_ATOMS: atom_id res chain seq x y z
N PRO A 1 -75.71 20.71 -46.20
CA PRO A 1 -75.71 19.49 -47.03
C PRO A 1 -74.51 18.60 -46.68
N VAL A 2 -74.80 17.43 -46.12
CA VAL A 2 -73.89 16.34 -45.74
C VAL A 2 -73.77 15.37 -46.96
N PRO A 3 -72.95 14.30 -47.00
CA PRO A 3 -71.50 14.08 -46.83
C PRO A 3 -70.87 13.37 -48.07
N THR A 4 -69.60 12.94 -47.97
CA THR A 4 -69.00 11.61 -48.35
C THR A 4 -67.53 11.84 -48.76
N LEU A 5 -66.52 11.00 -48.57
CA LEU A 5 -66.26 9.64 -48.07
C LEU A 5 -64.73 9.67 -47.73
N PHE A 6 -64.19 9.03 -46.71
CA PHE A 6 -63.71 7.65 -46.84
C PHE A 6 -63.41 7.04 -45.47
N GLN A 7 -63.87 5.80 -45.33
CA GLN A 7 -63.57 4.84 -44.29
C GLN A 7 -62.10 4.39 -44.31
N GLY A 8 -61.59 4.04 -43.12
CA GLY A 8 -61.00 2.71 -42.93
C GLY A 8 -59.56 2.65 -42.40
N GLN A 9 -59.45 2.28 -41.11
CA GLN A 9 -58.51 1.33 -40.47
C GLN A 9 -58.01 1.89 -39.12
N SER A 10 -58.69 1.57 -38.00
CA SER A 10 -58.47 0.40 -37.14
C SER A 10 -57.07 0.35 -36.49
N ILE A 11 -56.99 0.65 -35.20
CA ILE A 11 -56.78 -0.31 -34.08
C ILE A 11 -56.44 0.53 -32.84
N LEU A 12 -57.27 0.38 -31.80
CA LEU A 12 -56.97 0.80 -30.43
C LEU A 12 -55.96 -0.19 -29.85
N ILE A 13 -54.74 0.26 -29.53
CA ILE A 13 -53.89 -0.40 -28.54
C ILE A 13 -53.56 0.63 -27.46
N THR A 14 -54.40 0.63 -26.43
CA THR A 14 -54.01 1.06 -25.09
C THR A 14 -53.02 0.06 -24.53
N HIS A 15 -51.76 0.47 -24.33
CA HIS A 15 -50.89 -0.05 -23.28
C HIS A 15 -49.82 1.03 -22.97
N GLN A 16 -50.24 2.05 -22.21
CA GLN A 16 -49.32 2.65 -21.25
C GLN A 16 -49.10 1.59 -20.17
N THR A 17 -47.87 1.07 -20.06
CA THR A 17 -47.19 0.84 -18.77
C THR A 17 -45.84 0.14 -18.96
N VAL A 18 -44.89 0.63 -18.16
CA VAL A 18 -43.64 0.02 -17.68
C VAL A 18 -42.43 0.12 -18.59
N GLY A 19 -41.43 0.87 -18.12
CA GLY A 19 -40.05 0.70 -18.56
C GLY A 19 -39.22 1.98 -18.74
N GLN A 20 -39.61 3.12 -18.16
CA GLN A 20 -38.66 4.19 -17.89
C GLN A 20 -37.65 3.66 -16.86
N TRP A 21 -36.58 3.02 -17.33
CA TRP A 21 -35.35 2.90 -16.55
C TRP A 21 -34.79 4.31 -16.42
N SER A 22 -35.32 5.00 -15.41
CA SER A 22 -34.66 6.15 -14.81
C SER A 22 -33.26 5.67 -14.47
N TYR A 23 -32.27 6.27 -15.13
CA TYR A 23 -30.89 6.25 -14.67
C TYR A 23 -30.95 6.50 -13.15
N ILE A 24 -30.43 5.56 -12.36
CA ILE A 24 -30.22 5.73 -10.91
C ILE A 24 -28.75 6.15 -10.73
N PRO A 25 -28.40 7.43 -10.95
CA PRO A 25 -27.02 7.91 -10.72
C PRO A 25 -26.62 7.81 -9.24
N ASP A 26 -27.60 7.77 -8.33
CA ASP A 26 -27.34 7.74 -6.89
C ASP A 26 -26.78 6.40 -6.41
N LEU A 27 -27.15 5.26 -7.01
CA LEU A 27 -26.65 3.96 -6.54
C LEU A 27 -25.17 3.74 -6.92
N LEU A 28 -24.81 4.16 -8.14
CA LEU A 28 -23.43 4.04 -8.65
C LEU A 28 -22.48 4.97 -7.88
N SER A 29 -22.92 6.19 -7.56
CA SER A 29 -22.10 7.14 -6.79
C SER A 29 -21.88 6.71 -5.33
N ILE A 30 -22.78 5.91 -4.75
CA ILE A 30 -22.61 5.35 -3.41
C ILE A 30 -21.57 4.21 -3.42
N GLU A 31 -21.63 3.28 -4.39
CA GLU A 31 -20.60 2.22 -4.53
C GLU A 31 -19.20 2.81 -4.80
N ASP A 32 -19.11 3.82 -5.66
CA ASP A 32 -17.85 4.51 -5.93
C ASP A 32 -17.30 5.24 -4.68
N GLY A 33 -18.19 5.81 -3.87
CA GLY A 33 -17.84 6.47 -2.61
C GLY A 33 -17.32 5.50 -1.54
N GLU A 34 -17.99 4.35 -1.37
CA GLU A 34 -17.56 3.31 -0.42
C GLU A 34 -16.22 2.69 -0.82
N THR A 35 -16.02 2.38 -2.10
CA THR A 35 -14.75 1.82 -2.58
C THR A 35 -13.58 2.79 -2.41
N LEU A 36 -13.78 4.09 -2.61
CA LEU A 36 -12.76 5.11 -2.37
C LEU A 36 -12.41 5.26 -0.89
N LEU A 37 -13.41 5.25 0.01
CA LEU A 37 -13.20 5.32 1.45
C LEU A 37 -12.44 4.09 1.98
N ASP A 38 -12.80 2.91 1.51
CA ASP A 38 -12.11 1.67 1.86
C ASP A 38 -10.65 1.67 1.39
N ARG A 39 -10.38 2.22 0.20
CA ARG A 39 -9.02 2.35 -0.32
C ARG A 39 -8.18 3.34 0.48
N GLN A 40 -8.74 4.50 0.84
CA GLN A 40 -8.05 5.45 1.72
C GLN A 40 -7.72 4.83 3.08
N ARG A 41 -8.65 4.05 3.64
CA ARG A 41 -8.44 3.35 4.90
C ARG A 41 -7.35 2.30 4.79
N TYR A 42 -7.36 1.50 3.72
CA TYR A 42 -6.33 0.52 3.42
C TYR A 42 -4.94 1.17 3.31
N HIS A 43 -4.82 2.21 2.48
CA HIS A 43 -3.59 2.99 2.31
C HIS A 43 -3.06 3.48 3.67
N ARG A 44 -3.91 4.14 4.45
CA ARG A 44 -3.53 4.67 5.76
C ARG A 44 -3.06 3.58 6.71
N ILE A 45 -3.75 2.45 6.78
CA ILE A 45 -3.37 1.33 7.65
C ILE A 45 -2.05 0.71 7.19
N LEU A 46 -1.88 0.50 5.89
CA LEU A 46 -0.70 -0.11 5.30
C LEU A 46 0.57 0.70 5.63
N PHE A 47 0.55 2.00 5.34
CA PHE A 47 1.71 2.86 5.62
C PHE A 47 1.91 3.12 7.11
N LEU A 48 0.84 3.15 7.92
CA LEU A 48 0.98 3.24 9.37
C LEU A 48 1.60 1.95 9.96
N ALA A 49 1.19 0.78 9.49
CA ALA A 49 1.76 -0.50 9.91
C ALA A 49 3.24 -0.57 9.54
N ALA A 50 3.61 -0.14 8.33
CA ALA A 50 5.01 -0.06 7.91
C ALA A 50 5.83 0.94 8.76
N ALA A 51 5.24 2.08 9.12
CA ALA A 51 5.89 3.05 10.01
C ALA A 51 6.20 2.44 11.38
N ILE A 52 5.21 1.76 11.97
CA ILE A 52 5.35 1.08 13.26
C ILE A 52 6.40 -0.02 13.17
N TRP A 53 6.36 -0.85 12.11
CA TRP A 53 7.36 -1.90 11.88
C TRP A 53 8.78 -1.34 11.86
N ASN A 54 9.02 -0.30 11.05
CA ASN A 54 10.33 0.34 10.97
C ASN A 54 10.78 0.93 12.31
N TRP A 55 9.88 1.58 13.06
CA TRP A 55 10.22 2.11 14.37
C TRP A 55 10.52 1.01 15.39
N LEU A 56 9.76 -0.10 15.38
CA LEU A 56 10.02 -1.23 16.26
C LEU A 56 11.38 -1.86 15.96
N LEU A 57 11.74 -2.06 14.69
CA LEU A 57 13.06 -2.57 14.32
C LEU A 57 14.17 -1.59 14.71
N ALA A 58 14.04 -0.33 14.33
CA ALA A 58 15.05 0.68 14.61
C ALA A 58 15.28 0.85 16.12
N THR A 59 14.22 1.05 16.89
CA THR A 59 14.34 1.24 18.34
C THR A 59 14.71 -0.05 19.07
N GLY A 60 14.14 -1.19 18.68
CA GLY A 60 14.41 -2.49 19.28
C GLY A 60 15.87 -2.88 19.11
N PHE A 61 16.39 -2.87 17.87
CA PHE A 61 17.77 -3.22 17.61
C PHE A 61 18.76 -2.16 18.13
N PHE A 62 18.41 -0.88 18.09
CA PHE A 62 19.23 0.17 18.68
C PHE A 62 19.35 0.02 20.20
N VAL A 63 18.27 -0.31 20.92
CA VAL A 63 18.33 -0.53 22.38
C VAL A 63 19.03 -1.84 22.71
N LEU A 64 18.75 -2.92 21.97
CA LEU A 64 19.35 -4.23 22.22
C LEU A 64 20.87 -4.19 22.10
N SER A 65 21.40 -3.46 21.11
CA SER A 65 22.84 -3.29 20.93
C SER A 65 23.54 -2.53 22.06
N ARG A 66 22.79 -1.77 22.88
CA ARG A 66 23.31 -1.06 24.07
C ARG A 66 23.20 -1.87 25.35
N ILE A 67 22.27 -2.81 25.41
CA ILE A 67 22.12 -3.70 26.57
C ILE A 67 23.19 -4.79 26.52
N ASP A 68 23.34 -5.45 25.37
CA ASP A 68 24.32 -6.51 25.19
C ASP A 68 24.82 -6.55 23.75
N ILE A 69 26.09 -6.18 23.55
CA ILE A 69 26.74 -6.21 22.23
C ILE A 69 26.86 -7.63 21.66
N ASN A 70 26.80 -8.67 22.49
CA ASN A 70 26.88 -10.05 22.03
C ASN A 70 25.61 -10.52 21.32
N TYR A 71 24.55 -9.70 21.27
CA TYR A 71 23.32 -10.06 20.56
C TYR A 71 23.56 -10.35 19.06
N PHE A 72 24.59 -9.75 18.44
CA PHE A 72 24.96 -10.06 17.06
C PHE A 72 25.30 -11.56 16.88
N LEU A 73 25.94 -12.16 17.89
CA LEU A 73 26.32 -13.58 17.87
C LEU A 73 25.09 -14.50 17.92
N ILE A 74 23.98 -14.07 18.53
CA ILE A 74 22.71 -14.83 18.54
C ILE A 74 22.18 -14.98 17.11
N PHE A 75 22.44 -13.98 16.26
CA PHE A 75 22.07 -13.99 14.85
C PHE A 75 23.19 -14.50 13.95
N ASP A 76 24.26 -15.11 14.48
CA ASP A 76 25.41 -15.59 13.70
C ASP A 76 26.04 -14.47 12.84
N LEU A 77 26.13 -13.26 13.43
CA LEU A 77 26.76 -12.09 12.84
C LEU A 77 28.00 -11.69 13.62
N ASP A 78 29.03 -11.27 12.90
CA ASP A 78 30.21 -10.67 13.50
C ASP A 78 29.86 -9.36 14.21
N ILE A 79 30.47 -9.15 15.38
CA ILE A 79 30.35 -7.88 16.09
C ILE A 79 31.06 -6.80 15.27
N PRO A 80 30.37 -5.71 14.88
CA PRO A 80 30.97 -4.69 14.06
C PRO A 80 32.11 -3.99 14.79
N ASN A 81 33.23 -3.74 14.09
CA ASN A 81 34.38 -3.01 14.62
C ASN A 81 34.01 -1.63 15.19
N THR A 82 32.94 -1.03 14.67
CA THR A 82 32.40 0.25 15.13
C THR A 82 30.87 0.22 15.02
N MET A 83 30.16 0.76 16.01
CA MET A 83 28.70 0.90 15.95
C MET A 83 28.21 2.00 15.01
N LEU A 84 29.10 2.85 14.46
CA LEU A 84 28.71 4.00 13.64
C LEU A 84 27.82 3.62 12.45
N TRP A 85 28.19 2.58 11.71
CA TRP A 85 27.45 2.12 10.54
C TRP A 85 26.10 1.52 10.93
N PHE A 86 26.09 0.74 12.01
CA PHE A 86 24.89 0.13 12.54
C PHE A 86 23.89 1.19 13.05
N ASP A 87 24.37 2.15 13.86
CA ASP A 87 23.56 3.26 14.38
C ASP A 87 23.02 4.13 13.24
N SER A 88 23.84 4.40 12.22
CA SER A 88 23.42 5.18 11.04
C SER A 88 22.32 4.45 10.26
N PHE A 89 22.46 3.14 10.07
CA PHE A 89 21.46 2.31 9.42
C PHE A 89 20.14 2.30 10.19
N MET A 90 20.19 2.07 11.51
CA MET A 90 18.99 2.11 12.37
C MET A 90 18.35 3.51 12.39
N GLY A 91 19.16 4.57 12.37
CA GLY A 91 18.69 5.94 12.22
C GLY A 91 17.95 6.17 10.90
N MET A 92 18.46 5.65 9.78
CA MET A 92 17.77 5.71 8.49
C MET A 92 16.45 4.94 8.53
N VAL A 93 16.42 3.72 9.08
CA VAL A 93 15.19 2.92 9.23
C VAL A 93 14.14 3.69 10.03
N PHE A 94 14.55 4.37 11.11
CA PHE A 94 13.66 5.22 11.90
C PHE A 94 13.08 6.39 11.09
N VAL A 95 13.91 7.08 10.30
CA VAL A 95 13.48 8.19 9.43
C VAL A 95 12.53 7.70 8.34
N PHE A 96 12.75 6.52 7.75
CA PHE A 96 11.78 5.91 6.84
C PHE A 96 10.44 5.66 7.51
N GLY A 97 10.44 5.26 8.79
CA GLY A 97 9.20 5.15 9.57
C GLY A 97 8.43 6.47 9.65
N ILE A 98 9.13 7.60 9.82
CA ILE A 98 8.52 8.94 9.76
C ILE A 98 7.94 9.20 8.35
N GLY A 99 8.69 8.86 7.30
CA GLY A 99 8.23 8.98 5.92
C GLY A 99 6.91 8.23 5.67
N PHE A 100 6.82 6.98 6.11
CA PHE A 100 5.60 6.17 5.98
C PHE A 100 4.45 6.74 6.82
N TYR A 101 4.73 7.23 8.03
CA TYR A 101 3.70 7.91 8.81
C TYR A 101 3.15 9.16 8.10
N LEU A 102 4.00 9.94 7.42
CA LEU A 102 3.55 11.09 6.64
C LEU A 102 2.69 10.66 5.45
N VAL A 103 3.09 9.63 4.71
CA VAL A 103 2.30 9.07 3.61
C VAL A 103 0.93 8.59 4.11
N SER A 104 0.88 7.92 5.26
CA SER A 104 -0.38 7.40 5.83
C SER A 104 -1.46 8.47 6.05
N LYS A 105 -1.07 9.76 6.16
CA LYS A 105 -2.00 10.86 6.39
C LYS A 105 -2.69 11.34 5.12
N ASN A 106 -2.08 11.17 3.95
CA ASN A 106 -2.65 11.67 2.69
C ASN A 106 -2.28 10.77 1.51
N MET A 107 -3.29 10.09 0.97
CA MET A 107 -3.19 9.18 -0.18
C MET A 107 -2.83 9.86 -1.50
N LYS A 108 -3.18 11.15 -1.67
CA LYS A 108 -3.00 11.87 -2.95
C LYS A 108 -1.65 12.58 -3.05
N GLU A 109 -0.96 12.75 -1.92
CA GLU A 109 0.32 13.44 -1.85
C GLU A 109 1.44 12.41 -1.62
N ASN A 110 2.69 12.78 -1.90
CA ASN A 110 3.87 11.96 -1.58
C ASN A 110 4.10 10.69 -2.45
N HIS A 111 3.55 10.62 -3.66
CA HIS A 111 3.81 9.53 -4.62
C HIS A 111 5.31 9.24 -4.84
N GLY A 112 6.15 10.29 -4.88
CA GLY A 112 7.60 10.13 -4.99
C GLY A 112 8.21 9.41 -3.78
N LEU A 113 7.67 9.64 -2.58
CA LEU A 113 8.13 8.98 -1.36
C LEU A 113 7.74 7.50 -1.35
N ILE A 114 6.56 7.15 -1.88
CA ILE A 114 6.13 5.75 -2.05
C ILE A 114 7.03 5.02 -3.05
N LEU A 115 7.36 5.65 -4.19
CA LEU A 115 8.28 5.07 -5.17
C LEU A 115 9.67 4.81 -4.58
N MET A 116 10.20 5.77 -3.82
CA MET A 116 11.47 5.60 -3.09
C MET A 116 11.36 4.50 -2.03
N ALA A 117 10.23 4.39 -1.34
CA ALA A 117 9.96 3.34 -0.37
C ALA A 117 9.98 1.95 -1.01
N CYS A 118 9.31 1.77 -2.15
CA CYS A 118 9.34 0.50 -2.87
C CYS A 118 10.78 0.10 -3.20
N PHE A 119 11.56 1.03 -3.77
CA PHE A 119 12.96 0.77 -4.09
C PHE A 119 13.80 0.41 -2.86
N GLU A 120 13.61 1.13 -1.75
CA GLU A 120 14.25 0.84 -0.47
C GLU A 120 13.93 -0.58 0.01
N LYS A 121 12.66 -0.98 0.06
CA LYS A 121 12.23 -2.32 0.49
C LYS A 121 12.85 -3.44 -0.35
N PHE A 122 12.92 -3.24 -1.66
CA PHE A 122 13.59 -4.21 -2.55
C PHE A 122 15.09 -4.29 -2.26
N MET A 123 15.77 -3.16 -2.03
CA MET A 123 17.20 -3.15 -1.70
C MET A 123 17.49 -3.77 -0.33
N VAL A 124 16.68 -3.45 0.68
CA VAL A 124 16.80 -3.97 2.06
C VAL A 124 16.60 -5.49 2.10
N PHE A 125 15.84 -6.07 1.17
CA PHE A 125 15.75 -7.52 1.00
C PHE A 125 16.92 -8.10 0.17
N THR A 126 17.22 -7.48 -0.97
CA THR A 126 18.17 -8.03 -1.95
C THR A 126 19.60 -8.04 -1.42
N ILE A 127 20.02 -6.98 -0.71
CA ILE A 127 21.39 -6.88 -0.19
C ILE A 127 21.67 -8.00 0.83
N PRO A 128 20.89 -8.19 1.91
CA PRO A 128 21.10 -9.30 2.84
C PRO A 128 20.96 -10.67 2.20
N LEU A 129 20.10 -10.83 1.19
CA LEU A 129 19.97 -12.09 0.45
C LEU A 129 21.26 -12.43 -0.31
N ILE A 130 21.89 -11.45 -0.97
CA ILE A 130 23.19 -11.64 -1.64
C ILE A 130 24.25 -12.08 -0.62
N TRP A 131 24.34 -11.37 0.51
CA TRP A 131 25.31 -11.71 1.57
C TRP A 131 25.04 -13.08 2.21
N PHE A 132 23.79 -13.52 2.26
CA PHE A 132 23.43 -14.86 2.72
C PHE A 132 24.00 -15.94 1.80
N PHE A 133 23.88 -15.78 0.49
CA PHE A 133 24.49 -16.71 -0.47
C PHE A 133 26.03 -16.67 -0.47
N LEU A 134 26.62 -15.57 -0.02
CA LEU A 134 28.07 -15.45 0.21
C LEU A 134 28.51 -16.02 1.57
N GLY A 135 27.58 -16.50 2.41
CA GLY A 135 27.87 -17.06 3.73
C GLY A 135 28.25 -16.03 4.79
N GLN A 136 27.95 -14.74 4.57
CA GLN A 136 28.25 -13.64 5.51
C GLN A 136 27.00 -12.99 6.13
N SER A 137 25.82 -13.52 5.83
CA SER A 137 24.57 -13.12 6.46
C SER A 137 23.85 -14.35 6.94
N SER A 138 23.10 -14.21 8.02
CA SER A 138 22.33 -15.28 8.62
C SER A 138 20.94 -15.39 8.01
N ILE A 139 20.40 -16.61 8.02
CA ILE A 139 19.03 -16.87 7.58
C ILE A 139 18.01 -16.04 8.36
N TRP A 140 18.30 -15.74 9.64
CA TRP A 140 17.43 -14.92 10.47
C TRP A 140 17.28 -13.50 9.92
N VAL A 141 18.38 -12.91 9.43
CA VAL A 141 18.36 -11.57 8.82
C VAL A 141 17.48 -11.59 7.58
N VAL A 142 17.64 -12.60 6.71
CA VAL A 142 16.83 -12.77 5.49
C VAL A 142 15.34 -12.89 5.83
N LEU A 143 15.00 -13.66 6.88
CA LEU A 143 13.61 -13.78 7.32
C LEU A 143 13.02 -12.46 7.80
N PHE A 144 13.78 -11.67 8.58
CA PHE A 144 13.31 -10.34 9.00
C PHE A 144 13.08 -9.41 7.81
N VAL A 145 14.04 -9.31 6.89
CA VAL A 145 13.90 -8.41 5.72
C VAL A 145 12.93 -8.93 4.66
N SER A 146 12.48 -10.18 4.76
CA SER A 146 11.40 -10.70 3.90
C SER A 146 10.06 -10.02 4.20
N VAL A 147 9.85 -9.59 5.45
CA VAL A 147 8.67 -8.80 5.83
C VAL A 147 8.67 -7.46 5.09
N ASP A 148 9.83 -6.85 4.93
CA ASP A 148 10.01 -5.61 4.17
C ASP A 148 9.66 -5.80 2.69
N LEU A 149 10.01 -6.95 2.10
CA LEU A 149 9.61 -7.27 0.72
C LEU A 149 8.08 -7.34 0.58
N ILE A 150 7.39 -7.95 1.55
CA ILE A 150 5.92 -8.01 1.54
C ILE A 150 5.34 -6.59 1.55
N PHE A 151 5.84 -5.72 2.43
CA PHE A 151 5.42 -4.31 2.42
C PHE A 151 5.71 -3.61 1.10
N GLY A 152 6.89 -3.83 0.51
CA GLY A 152 7.24 -3.27 -0.79
C GLY A 152 6.28 -3.69 -1.91
N LEU A 153 5.85 -4.96 -1.93
CA LEU A 153 4.86 -5.46 -2.89
C LEU A 153 3.47 -4.84 -2.66
N LEU A 154 3.05 -4.72 -1.40
CA LEU A 154 1.79 -4.08 -1.03
C LEU A 154 1.79 -2.59 -1.41
N PHE A 155 2.91 -1.88 -1.25
CA PHE A 155 3.04 -0.49 -1.69
C PHE A 155 2.89 -0.34 -3.20
N ILE A 156 3.43 -1.30 -3.98
CA ILE A 156 3.26 -1.29 -5.44
C ILE A 156 1.79 -1.53 -5.81
N GLU A 157 1.12 -2.49 -5.16
CA GLU A 157 -0.32 -2.75 -5.38
C GLU A 157 -1.15 -1.49 -5.09
N ASP A 158 -0.91 -0.86 -3.94
CA ASP A 158 -1.60 0.36 -3.52
C ASP A 158 -1.36 1.52 -4.52
N LEU A 159 -0.12 1.71 -4.97
CA LEU A 159 0.22 2.75 -5.94
C LEU A 159 -0.43 2.52 -7.32
N ILE A 160 -0.50 1.26 -7.78
CA ILE A 160 -1.21 0.90 -9.01
C ILE A 160 -2.72 1.16 -8.85
N ALA A 161 -3.29 0.82 -7.71
CA ALA A 161 -4.71 1.04 -7.43
C ALA A 161 -5.05 2.54 -7.41
N ILE A 162 -4.27 3.36 -6.72
CA ILE A 162 -4.46 4.81 -6.65
C ILE A 162 -4.32 5.46 -8.03
N ARG A 163 -3.36 5.02 -8.84
CA ARG A 163 -3.16 5.57 -10.20
C ARG A 163 -4.35 5.29 -11.11
N LYS A 164 -4.99 4.12 -11.01
CA LYS A 164 -6.19 3.77 -11.78
C LYS A 164 -7.40 4.63 -11.41
N LEU A 165 -7.51 5.06 -10.15
CA LEU A 165 -8.61 5.91 -9.66
C LEU A 165 -8.42 7.40 -10.02
N SER A 166 -7.23 7.79 -10.48
CA SER A 166 -6.91 9.17 -10.87
C SER A 166 -7.05 9.43 -12.38
N GLN A 167 -7.30 8.40 -13.19
CA GLN A 167 -7.48 8.47 -14.65
C GLN A 167 -8.97 8.41 -15.00
#